data_AF-A0A433C3Y7-F1
#
_entry.id   AF-A0A433C3Y7-F1
#
_cell.length_a   1.000
_cell.length_b   1.000
_cell.length_c   1.000
_cell.angle_alpha   90.00
_cell.angle_beta   90.00
_cell.angle_gamma   90.00
#
_symmetry.space_group_name_H-M   'P 1'
#
loop_
_entity.id
_entity.type
_entity.pdbx_description
1 polymer ?
#
loop_
_entity_poly.entity_id
_entity_poly.type
_entity_poly.pdbx_seq_one_letter_code
_entity_poly.pdbx_strand_id
1 'polypeptide(L)' 'MPQIVINFDDDDTMPDRLRERADEWGISTEAMIHRAINSFMGDYGLKSPPPGFEAKNLRELFQAHGVMKSDSK' A
#
# COMPACT_ATOMS: atom_id res chain seq x y z
N MET A 1 6.08 14.19 1.20
CA MET A 1 5.36 12.91 1.03
C MET A 1 4.00 13.22 0.44
N PRO A 2 3.49 12.45 -0.55
CA PRO A 2 2.13 12.64 -1.03
C PRO A 2 1.14 12.41 0.13
N GLN A 3 0.08 13.23 0.21
CA GLN A 3 -0.95 13.16 1.26
C GLN A 3 -2.30 12.85 0.64
N ILE A 4 -3.06 11.95 1.28
CA ILE A 4 -4.45 11.64 0.95
C ILE A 4 -5.26 11.92 2.22
N VAL A 5 -6.34 12.71 2.09
CA VAL A 5 -7.25 13.02 3.19
C VAL A 5 -8.54 12.22 2.98
N ILE A 6 -8.96 11.49 4.01
CA ILE A 6 -10.20 10.72 4.04
C ILE A 6 -11.15 11.45 5.00
N ASN A 7 -12.31 11.85 4.49
CA ASN A 7 -13.38 12.46 5.29
C ASN A 7 -14.49 11.42 5.49
N PHE A 8 -15.07 11.42 6.69
CA PHE A 8 -16.22 10.60 7.04
C PHE A 8 -17.37 11.54 7.40
N ASP A 9 -18.60 11.10 7.12
CA ASP A 9 -19.80 11.82 7.52
C ASP A 9 -20.01 11.72 9.05
N ASP A 10 -20.76 12.67 9.61
CA ASP A 10 -20.96 12.77 11.07
C ASP A 10 -21.69 11.56 11.68
N ASP A 11 -22.50 10.85 10.87
CA ASP A 11 -23.23 9.64 11.26
C ASP A 11 -22.50 8.34 10.90
N ASP A 12 -21.30 8.42 10.32
CA ASP A 12 -20.51 7.26 9.97
C ASP A 12 -19.85 6.65 11.23
N THR A 13 -19.99 5.33 11.36
CA THR A 13 -19.38 4.54 12.44
C THR A 13 -17.98 4.03 12.08
N MET A 14 -17.55 4.20 10.84
CA MET A 14 -16.24 3.75 10.36
C MET A 14 -15.06 4.35 11.15
N PRO A 15 -15.02 5.66 11.51
CA PRO A 15 -13.93 6.21 12.31
C PRO A 15 -13.73 5.48 13.64
N ASP A 16 -14.81 5.14 14.34
CA ASP A 16 -14.75 4.44 15.63
C ASP A 16 -14.30 2.99 15.45
N ARG A 17 -14.87 2.28 14.47
CA ARG A 17 -14.47 0.90 14.12
C ARG A 17 -13.00 0.81 13.72
N LEU A 18 -12.47 1.84 13.05
CA LEU A 18 -11.06 1.91 12.68
C LEU A 18 -10.14 2.08 13.91
N ARG A 19 -10.58 2.83 14.93
CA ARG A 19 -9.84 2.98 16.20
C ARG A 19 -9.86 1.68 16.99
N GLU A 20 -11.04 1.10 17.20
CA GLU A 20 -11.22 -0.16 17.94
C GLU A 20 -10.37 -1.29 17.33
N ARG A 21 -10.39 -1.43 16.01
CA ARG A 21 -9.61 -2.48 15.34
C ARG A 21 -8.09 -2.25 15.43
N ALA A 22 -7.66 -1.00 15.40
CA ALA A 22 -6.25 -0.65 15.55
C ALA A 22 -5.76 -0.97 16.98
N ASP A 23 -6.60 -0.66 17.99
CA ASP A 23 -6.34 -0.98 19.39
C ASP A 23 -6.27 -2.50 19.62
N GLU A 24 -7.20 -3.28 19.05
CA GLU A 24 -7.15 -4.75 19.09
C GLU A 24 -5.83 -5.32 18.54
N TRP A 25 -5.23 -4.65 17.55
CA TRP A 25 -3.97 -5.06 16.94
C TRP A 25 -2.74 -4.46 17.62
N GLY A 26 -2.92 -3.55 18.57
CA GLY A 26 -1.85 -2.82 19.24
C GLY A 26 -1.03 -1.93 18.30
N ILE A 27 -1.65 -1.36 17.26
CA ILE A 27 -1.00 -0.47 16.29
C ILE A 27 -1.79 0.85 16.14
N SER A 28 -1.20 1.85 15.50
CA SER A 28 -1.94 3.07 15.17
C SER A 28 -2.96 2.85 14.05
N THR A 29 -4.05 3.62 14.04
CA THR A 29 -5.04 3.62 12.95
C THR A 29 -4.39 3.90 11.59
N GLU A 30 -3.40 4.79 11.54
CA GLU A 30 -2.64 5.09 10.32
C GLU A 30 -1.90 3.84 9.79
N ALA A 31 -1.17 3.14 10.66
CA ALA A 31 -0.46 1.92 10.28
C ALA A 31 -1.42 0.83 9.79
N MET A 32 -2.60 0.72 10.44
CA MET A 32 -3.66 -0.19 10.03
C MET A 32 -4.18 0.15 8.62
N ILE A 33 -4.47 1.42 8.35
CA ILE A 33 -4.95 1.89 7.04
C ILE A 33 -3.89 1.63 5.96
N HIS A 34 -2.61 1.92 6.23
CA HIS A 34 -1.52 1.60 5.30
C HIS A 34 -1.46 0.10 4.99
N ARG A 35 -1.60 -0.75 6.00
CA ARG A 35 -1.63 -2.20 5.82
C ARG A 35 -2.83 -2.63 4.96
N ALA A 36 -4.01 -2.07 5.20
CA ALA A 36 -5.21 -2.37 4.43
C ALA A 36 -5.07 -1.96 2.96
N ILE A 37 -4.56 -0.76 2.69
CA ILE A 37 -4.31 -0.27 1.33
C ILE A 37 -3.29 -1.16 0.61
N ASN A 38 -2.17 -1.47 1.26
CA ASN A 38 -1.15 -2.35 0.67
C ASN A 38 -1.68 -3.76 0.41
N SER A 39 -2.57 -4.28 1.26
CA SER A 39 -3.18 -5.59 1.04
C SER A 39 -4.19 -5.57 -0.11
N PHE A 40 -4.92 -4.47 -0.29
CA PHE A 40 -5.94 -4.35 -1.33
C PHE A 40 -5.35 -4.00 -2.71
N MET A 41 -4.32 -3.15 -2.73
CA MET A 41 -3.69 -2.64 -3.95
C MET A 41 -2.35 -3.33 -4.25
N GLY A 42 -1.96 -4.35 -3.49
CA GLY A 42 -0.60 -4.89 -3.48
C GLY A 42 -0.14 -5.45 -4.83
N ASP A 43 -1.05 -6.00 -5.63
CA ASP A 43 -0.81 -6.55 -6.96
C ASP A 43 -1.47 -5.72 -8.08
N TYR A 44 -2.42 -4.86 -7.74
CA TYR A 44 -3.15 -4.05 -8.71
C TYR A 44 -2.23 -3.05 -9.42
N GLY A 45 -2.17 -3.16 -10.75
CA GLY A 45 -1.36 -2.28 -11.60
C GLY A 45 0.14 -2.60 -11.59
N LEU A 46 0.56 -3.68 -10.92
CA LEU A 46 1.92 -4.20 -11.06
C LEU A 46 2.13 -4.77 -12.46
N LYS A 47 3.37 -4.64 -12.95
CA LYS A 47 3.79 -5.17 -14.24
C LYS A 47 4.20 -6.63 -14.10
N SER A 48 3.92 -7.42 -15.14
CA SER A 48 4.58 -8.71 -15.32
C SER A 48 5.92 -8.47 -16.03
N PRO A 49 7.05 -8.97 -15.49
CA PRO A 49 8.32 -8.94 -16.19
C PRO A 49 8.22 -9.73 -17.50
N PRO A 50 9.00 -9.36 -18.52
CA PRO A 50 9.04 -10.11 -19.77
C PRO A 50 9.53 -11.55 -19.54
N PRO A 51 9.11 -12.53 -20.36
CA PRO A 51 9.62 -13.90 -20.28
C PRO A 51 11.14 -13.95 -20.33
N GLY A 52 11.76 -14.73 -19.43
CA GLY A 52 13.21 -14.84 -19.33
C GLY A 52 13.91 -13.69 -18.59
N PHE A 53 13.15 -12.79 -17.95
CA PHE A 53 13.73 -11.76 -17.09
C PHE A 53 14.36 -12.37 -15.82
N GLU A 54 15.65 -12.10 -15.61
CA GLU A 54 16.37 -12.40 -14.38
C GLU A 54 16.88 -11.10 -13.75
N ALA A 55 16.36 -10.75 -12.58
CA ALA A 55 16.85 -9.61 -11.82
C ALA A 55 18.20 -9.93 -11.15
N LYS A 56 19.15 -9.01 -11.23
CA LYS A 56 20.46 -9.16 -10.56
C LYS A 56 20.43 -8.79 -9.08
N ASN A 57 19.39 -8.07 -8.67
CA ASN A 57 19.16 -7.63 -7.30
C ASN A 57 17.69 -7.27 -7.06
N LEU A 58 17.32 -7.08 -5.79
CA LEU A 58 15.94 -6.79 -5.39
C LEU A 58 15.39 -5.47 -5.98
N ARG A 59 16.24 -4.46 -6.20
CA ARG A 59 15.80 -3.19 -6.78
C ARG A 59 15.36 -3.37 -8.23
N GLU A 60 16.14 -4.07 -9.05
CA GLU A 60 15.77 -4.41 -10.42
C GLU A 60 14.48 -5.22 -10.48
N LEU A 61 14.31 -6.19 -9.56
CA LEU A 61 13.08 -6.97 -9.46
C LEU A 61 11.87 -6.07 -9.17
N PHE A 62 11.95 -5.19 -8.17
CA PHE A 62 10.85 -4.30 -7.80
C PHE A 62 10.52 -3.28 -8.89
N GLN A 63 11.50 -2.79 -9.65
CA GLN A 63 11.27 -1.92 -10.79
C GLN A 63 10.59 -2.66 -11.95
N ALA A 64 11.03 -3.88 -12.26
CA ALA A 64 10.45 -4.70 -13.33
C ALA A 64 8.98 -5.05 -13.05
N HIS A 65 8.64 -5.29 -11.78
CA HIS A 65 7.26 -5.51 -11.35
C HIS A 65 6.45 -4.22 -11.15
N GLY A 66 7.03 -3.04 -11.31
CA GLY A 66 6.32 -1.77 -11.13
C GLY A 66 6.02 -1.38 -9.68
N VAL A 67 6.57 -2.12 -8.71
CA VAL A 67 6.50 -1.82 -7.27
C VAL A 67 7.28 -0.55 -6.95
N MET A 68 8.37 -0.31 -7.69
CA MET A 68 9.21 0.87 -7.56
C MET A 68 9.27 1.59 -8.91
N LYS A 69 9.30 2.93 -8.88
CA LYS A 69 9.60 3.71 -10.09
C LYS A 69 11.03 3.38 -10.55
N SER A 70 11.21 3.20 -11.85
CA SER A 70 12.54 3.31 -12.45
C SER A 70 13.02 4.75 -12.20
N ASP A 71 14.24 4.92 -11.71
CA ASP A 71 14.84 6.25 -11.64
C ASP A 71 14.89 6.78 -13.08
N SER A 72 13.98 7.68 -13.42
CA SER A 72 14.00 8.39 -14.70
C SER A 72 15.26 9.25 -14.69
N LYS A 73 16.26 8.86 -15.48
CA LYS A 73 17.24 9.82 -15.99
C LYS A 73 16.58 10.71 -17.04
#